data_AF-A0A2V4WAB8-F1
#
_entry.id   AF-A0A2V4WAB8-F1
#
_cell.length_a   1.000
_cell.length_b   1.000
_cell.length_c   1.000
_cell.angle_alpha   90.00
_cell.angle_beta   90.00
_cell.angle_gamma   90.00
#
_symmetry.space_group_name_H-M   'P 1'
#
loop_
_entity.id
_entity.type
_entity.pdbx_description
1 polymer ?
#
loop_
_entity_poly.entity_id
_entity_poly.type
_entity_poly.pdbx_seq_one_letter_code
_entity_poly.pdbx_strand_id
1 'polypeptide(L)'
;MAKSETLNYTVISAFNDKETDTLIEPGSLYPADQKRASVLRAAGVISEDDEGQALSKQTKSTDSDKDKDAPGGDPDADDTPKS
;
A
#
# COMPACT_ATOMS: atom_id res chain seq x y z
N MET A 1 -12.44 19.39 -21.48
CA MET A 1 -11.19 18.66 -21.18
C MET A 1 -11.46 17.79 -19.97
N ALA A 2 -11.75 16.50 -20.18
CA ALA A 2 -12.01 15.58 -19.08
C ALA A 2 -10.68 15.29 -18.39
N LYS A 3 -10.54 15.66 -17.11
CA LYS A 3 -9.43 15.20 -16.28
C LYS A 3 -9.55 13.69 -16.23
N SER A 4 -8.53 12.96 -16.66
CA SER A 4 -8.44 11.53 -16.43
C SER A 4 -8.31 11.33 -14.92
N GLU A 5 -9.43 11.11 -14.24
CA GLU A 5 -9.46 10.87 -12.81
C GLU A 5 -8.88 9.47 -12.57
N THR A 6 -7.74 9.43 -11.89
CA THR A 6 -7.15 8.18 -11.41
C THR A 6 -7.90 7.71 -10.17
N LEU A 7 -8.26 6.43 -10.13
CA LEU A 7 -8.96 5.79 -9.01
C LEU A 7 -8.06 4.69 -8.41
N ASN A 8 -8.29 4.35 -7.15
CA ASN A 8 -7.64 3.23 -6.49
C ASN A 8 -8.49 1.96 -6.65
N TYR A 9 -7.89 0.91 -7.20
CA TYR A 9 -8.52 -0.39 -7.40
C TYR A 9 -7.87 -1.44 -6.53
N THR A 10 -8.68 -2.37 -6.01
CA THR A 10 -8.18 -3.52 -5.27
C THR A 10 -7.56 -4.55 -6.23
N VAL A 11 -6.29 -4.88 -5.98
CA VAL A 11 -5.57 -5.93 -6.71
C VAL A 11 -6.01 -7.28 -6.19
N ILE A 12 -6.41 -8.18 -7.09
CA ILE A 12 -6.84 -9.55 -6.76
C ILE A 12 -5.85 -10.62 -7.20
N SER A 13 -4.89 -10.25 -8.05
CA SER A 13 -3.81 -11.15 -8.48
C SER A 13 -2.52 -10.36 -8.66
N ALA A 14 -1.39 -10.98 -8.29
CA ALA A 14 -0.09 -10.33 -8.39
C ALA A 14 0.27 -10.01 -9.85
N PHE A 15 0.80 -8.80 -10.09
CA PHE A 15 1.29 -8.41 -11.41
C PHE A 15 2.51 -7.50 -11.30
N ASN A 16 3.39 -7.56 -12.30
CA ASN A 16 4.54 -6.66 -12.37
C ASN A 16 4.14 -5.37 -13.08
N ASP A 17 4.19 -4.26 -12.37
CA ASP A 17 3.91 -2.96 -12.95
C ASP A 17 5.08 -2.49 -13.80
N LYS A 18 4.87 -2.35 -15.11
CA LYS A 18 5.94 -1.99 -16.06
C LYS A 18 6.41 -0.54 -15.95
N GLU A 19 5.65 0.32 -15.27
CA GLU A 19 6.04 1.72 -15.07
C GLU A 19 6.97 1.90 -13.87
N THR A 20 6.68 1.20 -12.77
CA THR A 20 7.47 1.27 -11.52
C THR A 20 8.45 0.10 -11.35
N ASP A 21 8.44 -0.86 -12.27
CA ASP A 21 9.19 -2.12 -12.21
C ASP A 21 9.02 -2.84 -10.85
N THR A 22 7.83 -2.73 -10.29
CA THR A 22 7.50 -3.23 -8.95
C THR A 22 6.45 -4.32 -9.06
N LEU A 23 6.66 -5.40 -8.31
CA LEU A 23 5.66 -6.44 -8.12
C LEU A 23 4.55 -5.91 -7.20
N ILE A 24 3.33 -5.84 -7.73
CA ILE A 24 2.15 -5.45 -6.98
C ILE A 24 1.46 -6.72 -6.49
N GLU A 25 1.29 -6.85 -5.18
CA GLU A 25 0.70 -8.03 -4.55
C GLU A 25 -0.83 -7.92 -4.44
N PRO A 26 -1.56 -9.05 -4.49
CA PRO A 26 -3.00 -9.07 -4.24
C PRO A 26 -3.34 -8.54 -2.84
N GLY A 27 -4.48 -7.87 -2.72
CA GLY A 27 -4.92 -7.14 -1.53
C GLY A 27 -4.42 -5.69 -1.46
N SER A 28 -3.44 -5.31 -2.30
CA SER A 28 -2.97 -3.92 -2.39
C SER A 28 -3.96 -3.04 -3.15
N LEU A 29 -3.94 -1.74 -2.86
CA LEU A 29 -4.62 -0.73 -3.66
C LEU A 29 -3.69 -0.21 -4.75
N TYR A 30 -4.17 -0.18 -5.98
CA TYR A 30 -3.40 0.26 -7.14
C TYR A 30 -4.06 1.44 -7.85
N PRO A 31 -3.35 2.57 -8.02
CA PRO A 31 -3.87 3.73 -8.71
C PRO A 31 -3.84 3.53 -10.23
N ALA A 32 -5.01 3.58 -10.88
CA ALA A 32 -5.12 3.47 -12.33
C ALA A 32 -6.16 4.45 -12.89
N ASP A 33 -5.92 4.93 -14.10
CA ASP A 33 -6.96 5.60 -14.90
C ASP A 33 -7.90 4.56 -15.54
N GLN A 34 -9.05 5.02 -16.05
CA GLN A 34 -10.08 4.16 -16.62
C GLN A 34 -9.56 3.23 -17.75
N LYS A 35 -8.60 3.70 -18.58
CA LYS A 35 -8.05 2.89 -19.67
C LYS A 35 -7.17 1.78 -19.11
N ARG A 36 -6.30 2.10 -18.17
CA ARG A 36 -5.42 1.13 -17.51
C ARG A 36 -6.20 0.13 -16.67
N ALA A 37 -7.20 0.61 -15.91
CA ALA A 37 -8.09 -0.25 -15.13
C ALA A 37 -8.86 -1.23 -16.03
N SER A 38 -9.28 -0.83 -17.23
CA SER A 38 -9.91 -1.74 -18.19
C SER A 38 -8.99 -2.90 -18.60
N VAL A 39 -7.72 -2.59 -18.88
CA VAL A 39 -6.72 -3.61 -19.23
C VAL A 39 -6.43 -4.55 -18.06
N LEU A 40 -6.26 -4.00 -16.86
CA LEU A 40 -5.97 -4.78 -15.65
C LEU A 40 -7.16 -5.65 -15.23
N ARG A 41 -8.41 -5.16 -15.39
CA ARG A 41 -9.62 -5.97 -15.18
C ARG A 41 -9.72 -7.10 -16.21
N ALA A 42 -9.50 -6.80 -17.49
CA ALA A 42 -9.50 -7.83 -18.53
C ALA A 42 -8.40 -8.89 -18.33
N ALA A 43 -7.29 -8.52 -17.68
CA ALA A 43 -6.23 -9.43 -17.28
C ALA A 43 -6.53 -10.21 -15.98
N GLY A 44 -7.62 -9.89 -15.28
CA GLY A 44 -8.01 -10.52 -14.02
C GLY A 44 -7.08 -10.19 -12.84
N VAL A 45 -6.38 -9.05 -12.89
CA VAL A 45 -5.43 -8.67 -11.82
C VAL A 45 -6.01 -7.67 -10.83
N ILE A 46 -7.07 -6.95 -11.20
CA ILE A 46 -7.88 -6.11 -10.29
C ILE A 46 -9.36 -6.54 -10.36
N SER A 47 -10.12 -6.26 -9.30
CA SER A 47 -11.55 -6.64 -9.20
C SER A 47 -12.45 -6.01 -10.27
N GLU A 48 -13.49 -6.74 -10.69
CA GLU A 48 -14.51 -6.23 -11.62
C GLU A 48 -15.56 -5.33 -10.94
N ASP A 49 -15.90 -5.62 -9.67
CA ASP A 49 -16.92 -4.93 -8.86
C ASP A 49 -16.42 -3.67 -8.14
N ASP A 50 -15.11 -3.40 -8.20
CA ASP A 50 -14.52 -2.23 -7.58
C ASP A 50 -14.54 -1.09 -8.61
N GLU A 51 -15.54 -0.21 -8.56
CA GLU A 51 -15.64 0.97 -9.44
C GLU A 51 -14.47 1.96 -9.26
N GLY A 52 -13.54 1.64 -8.36
CA GLY A 52 -12.39 2.45 -8.03
C GLY A 52 -12.78 3.57 -7.07
N GLN A 53 -12.07 3.69 -5.97
CA GLN A 53 -12.27 4.83 -5.09
C GLN A 53 -11.52 6.04 -5.66
N ALA A 54 -12.20 7.17 -5.81
CA ALA A 54 -11.55 8.42 -6.21
C ALA A 54 -10.29 8.65 -5.38
N LEU A 55 -9.15 8.95 -6.03
CA LEU A 55 -7.97 9.41 -5.32
C LEU A 55 -8.35 10.71 -4.58
N SER A 56 -8.81 10.57 -3.34
CA SER A 56 -8.84 11.67 -2.39
C SER A 56 -7.41 12.15 -2.31
N LYS A 57 -7.18 13.42 -2.67
CA LYS A 57 -5.87 14.08 -2.76
C LYS A 57 -4.95 13.48 -1.70
N GLN A 58 -4.09 12.56 -2.14
CA GLN A 58 -3.25 11.78 -1.25
C GLN A 58 -2.35 12.79 -0.53
N THR A 59 -2.68 13.10 0.72
CA THR A 59 -1.73 13.78 1.61
C THR A 59 -0.57 12.81 1.73
N LYS A 60 0.51 13.13 1.01
CA LYS A 60 1.81 12.50 1.20
C LYS A 60 2.10 12.39 2.69
N SER A 61 2.33 11.18 3.15
CA SER A 61 3.34 10.86 4.15
C SER A 61 3.82 9.49 3.68
N THR A 62 4.81 9.37 2.80
CA THR A 62 6.24 9.40 3.19
C THR A 62 6.41 9.32 4.69
N ASP A 63 6.36 8.11 5.21
CA ASP A 63 7.36 7.71 6.19
C ASP A 63 7.77 6.26 5.90
N SER A 64 8.83 6.14 5.11
CA SER A 64 9.72 5.01 5.21
C SER A 64 11.03 5.61 5.68
N ASP A 65 11.21 5.70 6.99
CA ASP A 65 12.55 5.69 7.56
C ASP A 65 12.68 4.50 8.50
N LYS A 66 13.54 3.56 8.08
CA LYS A 66 14.12 2.54 8.93
C LYS A 66 15.11 3.25 9.83
N ASP A 67 14.79 3.39 11.12
CA ASP A 67 15.84 3.48 12.13
C ASP A 67 15.72 2.31 13.11
N LYS A 68 16.80 1.52 13.12
CA LYS A 68 17.05 0.49 14.11
C LYS A 68 17.37 1.20 15.43
N ASP A 69 16.55 1.01 16.45
CA ASP A 69 17.08 1.11 17.82
C ASP A 69 16.33 0.14 18.73
N ALA A 70 16.95 -1.01 18.96
CA ALA A 70 16.77 -1.75 20.20
C ALA A 70 17.93 -1.32 21.12
N PRO A 71 17.69 -0.49 22.15
CA PRO A 71 18.63 -0.35 23.23
C PRO A 71 18.17 -1.21 24.41
N GLY A 72 19.06 -2.09 24.88
CA GLY A 72 19.11 -2.59 26.25
C GLY A 72 17.88 -3.38 26.75
N GLY A 73 17.99 -4.64 27.17
CA GLY A 73 19.04 -5.05 28.07
C GLY A 73 19.11 -4.09 29.26
N ASP A 74 18.05 -4.01 30.05
CA ASP A 74 18.11 -3.47 31.40
C ASP A 74 18.33 -4.65 32.35
N PRO A 75 19.57 -4.96 32.76
CA PRO A 75 19.81 -5.63 34.01
C PRO A 75 20.05 -4.55 35.09
N ASP A 76 19.39 -4.76 36.22
CA ASP A 76 19.73 -4.22 37.54
C ASP A 76 19.20 -2.82 37.91
N ALA A 77 18.09 -2.81 38.67
CA ALA A 77 18.02 -2.08 39.94
C ALA A 77 16.93 -2.65 40.87
N ASP A 78 17.43 -3.32 41.91
CA ASP A 78 16.87 -3.77 43.18
C ASP A 78 15.87 -2.81 43.89
N ASP A 79 14.77 -3.35 44.46
CA ASP A 79 14.29 -2.99 45.81
C ASP A 79 13.26 -4.04 46.33
N THR A 80 13.72 -4.94 47.21
CA THR A 80 12.89 -5.67 48.21
C THR A 80 12.13 -4.69 49.13
N PRO A 81 11.12 -5.04 50.00
CA PRO A 81 10.83 -6.35 50.59
C PRO A 81 9.32 -6.68 50.81
N LYS A 82 8.98 -7.94 51.15
CA LYS A 82 8.36 -8.24 52.46
C LYS A 82 8.10 -9.73 52.67
N SER A 83 8.35 -10.07 53.94
CA SER A 83 8.16 -11.33 54.66
C SER A 83 6.78 -11.96 54.54
#